data_AF-C7ZQN1-F1
#
_entry.id   AF-C7ZQN1-F1
#
_cell.length_a   1.000
_cell.length_b   1.000
_cell.length_c   1.000
_cell.angle_alpha   90.00
_cell.angle_beta   90.00
_cell.angle_gamma   90.00
#
_symmetry.space_group_name_H-M   'P 1'
#
loop_
_entity.id
_entity.type
_entity.pdbx_description
1 polymer ?
#
loop_
_entity_poly.entity_id
_entity_poly.type
_entity_poly.pdbx_seq_one_letter_code
_entity_poly.pdbx_strand_id
1 'polypeptide(L)'
;NDMRILTGNMWQSSGIIYHTIQSMAASCLAKNFPHLAAVAKRERSHAAEYLDDRVNAVVSKEERLLSLMLLGHTASWFDPHDLAQDQFRDAQILTNSCASEMQKGSNWHFFEQSLDHWAMLLAFLTDKGVDSNLPPPSIGPEQPTQGQMPHPFSGISHQLVRLVTDTGRLVFRTRKRLLTLRYMTESHMEDFRDGLREARSIERRLFAYVPMDVSCMVDPCDASTTLNHFQQMDQAFQYTTLLQLYRAFPDLLAKRYQPWNKYEILLPQAAHEKPTRQEMDIWLTKLAMHILSMLQEIPFESPTRSIQPFIFAAVSGELKYTQHLVHLSDGVPIPFPHIDHASIEVARARQFTLTRLSAYGNILTVDKVQRILQLINCVWDALDAGDSDVYWVDVAYKKQLGTMMG
;
A
#
# COMPACT_ATOMS: atom_id res chain seq x y z
N ASN A 1 -1.61 12.10 -18.58
CA ASN A 1 -1.80 12.15 -17.11
C ASN A 1 -3.11 12.89 -16.86
N ASP A 2 -4.16 12.13 -16.60
CA ASP A 2 -5.55 12.62 -16.53
C ASP A 2 -5.79 13.55 -15.36
N MET A 3 -5.17 13.30 -14.20
CA MET A 3 -5.23 14.22 -13.05
C MET A 3 -4.75 15.62 -13.41
N ARG A 4 -3.64 15.73 -14.14
CA ARG A 4 -3.10 17.04 -14.55
C ARG A 4 -4.04 17.76 -15.52
N ILE A 5 -4.64 17.01 -16.44
CA ILE A 5 -5.56 17.56 -17.45
C ILE A 5 -6.85 18.03 -16.78
N LEU A 6 -7.46 17.19 -15.93
CA LEU A 6 -8.67 17.52 -15.17
C LEU A 6 -8.46 18.76 -14.29
N THR A 7 -7.41 18.73 -13.48
CA THR A 7 -7.06 19.85 -12.59
C THR A 7 -6.79 21.13 -13.40
N GLY A 8 -6.03 21.03 -14.50
CA GLY A 8 -5.68 22.16 -15.37
C GLY A 8 -6.90 22.80 -16.05
N ASN A 9 -7.91 22.01 -16.40
CA ASN A 9 -9.13 22.51 -17.04
C ASN A 9 -10.09 23.16 -16.04
N MET A 10 -10.06 22.76 -14.77
CA MET A 10 -11.10 23.11 -13.79
C MET A 10 -10.68 24.19 -12.78
N TRP A 11 -9.38 24.39 -12.55
CA TRP A 11 -8.92 25.23 -11.42
C TRP A 11 -9.30 26.72 -11.51
N GLN A 12 -9.52 27.26 -12.71
CA GLN A 12 -9.90 28.66 -12.90
C GLN A 12 -11.40 28.89 -12.76
N SER A 13 -12.21 27.87 -13.05
CA SER A 13 -13.68 27.95 -13.05
C SER A 13 -14.33 27.40 -11.78
N SER A 14 -13.57 26.66 -10.98
CA SER A 14 -14.09 25.92 -9.83
C SER A 14 -13.47 26.39 -8.51
N GLY A 15 -14.29 27.01 -7.65
CA GLY A 15 -13.84 27.51 -6.35
C GLY A 15 -13.26 26.42 -5.45
N ILE A 16 -13.88 25.25 -5.43
CA ILE A 16 -13.41 24.11 -4.62
C ILE A 16 -12.03 23.59 -5.09
N ILE A 17 -11.84 23.44 -6.40
CA ILE A 17 -10.56 23.00 -6.97
C ILE A 17 -9.49 24.06 -6.77
N TYR A 18 -9.84 25.34 -6.94
CA TYR A 18 -8.95 26.47 -6.68
C TYR A 18 -8.39 26.41 -5.25
N HIS A 19 -9.27 26.38 -4.24
CA HIS A 19 -8.85 26.33 -2.84
C HIS A 19 -8.08 25.05 -2.49
N THR A 20 -8.47 23.91 -3.07
CA THR A 20 -7.76 22.63 -2.88
C THR A 20 -6.32 22.70 -3.40
N ILE A 21 -6.11 23.22 -4.61
CA ILE A 21 -4.76 23.35 -5.20
C ILE A 21 -3.93 24.38 -4.43
N GLN A 22 -4.52 25.52 -4.04
CA GLN A 22 -3.82 26.53 -3.24
C GLN A 22 -3.37 25.96 -1.89
N SER A 23 -4.21 25.17 -1.23
CA SER A 23 -3.86 24.44 -0.02
C SER A 23 -2.65 23.53 -0.24
N MET A 24 -2.69 22.68 -1.28
CA MET A 24 -1.59 21.76 -1.60
C MET A 24 -0.29 22.50 -1.92
N ALA A 25 -0.35 23.53 -2.76
CA ALA A 25 0.81 24.32 -3.15
C ALA A 25 1.43 25.03 -1.93
N ALA A 26 0.59 25.64 -1.08
CA ALA A 26 1.04 26.28 0.15
C ALA A 26 1.68 25.28 1.12
N SER A 27 1.15 24.06 1.26
CA SER A 27 1.75 22.99 2.06
C SER A 27 3.13 22.60 1.55
N CYS A 28 3.29 22.40 0.24
CA CYS A 28 4.59 22.06 -0.36
C CYS A 28 5.63 23.17 -0.12
N LEU A 29 5.21 24.44 -0.23
CA LEU A 29 6.10 25.59 -0.05
C LEU A 29 6.38 25.91 1.43
N ALA A 30 5.51 25.48 2.36
CA ALA A 30 5.65 25.76 3.79
C ALA A 30 6.97 25.24 4.38
N LYS A 31 7.57 24.18 3.79
CA LYS A 31 8.89 23.67 4.18
C LYS A 31 9.98 24.74 4.09
N ASN A 32 9.92 25.59 3.07
CA ASN A 32 10.89 26.67 2.84
C ASN A 32 10.36 28.03 3.34
N PHE A 33 9.04 28.20 3.39
CA PHE A 33 8.37 29.44 3.76
C PHE A 33 7.31 29.19 4.84
N PRO A 34 7.70 29.11 6.14
CA PRO A 34 6.80 28.63 7.21
C PRO A 34 5.48 29.39 7.36
N HIS A 35 5.44 30.67 6.98
CA HIS A 35 4.21 31.48 7.02
C HIS A 35 3.11 30.95 6.08
N LEU A 36 3.47 30.18 5.04
CA LEU A 36 2.50 29.56 4.12
C LEU A 36 1.75 28.38 4.75
N ALA A 37 2.21 27.84 5.89
CA ALA A 37 1.47 26.79 6.60
C ALA A 37 0.08 27.27 7.06
N ALA A 38 -0.03 28.54 7.45
CA ALA A 38 -1.32 29.15 7.82
C ALA A 38 -2.23 29.32 6.59
N VAL A 39 -1.66 29.67 5.44
CA VAL A 39 -2.37 29.76 4.16
C VAL A 39 -2.90 28.39 3.78
N ALA A 40 -2.06 27.35 3.83
CA ALA A 40 -2.46 25.98 3.51
C ALA A 40 -3.68 25.52 4.32
N LYS A 41 -3.64 25.74 5.65
CA LYS A 41 -4.76 25.41 6.53
C LYS A 41 -6.03 26.19 6.18
N ARG A 42 -5.92 27.49 5.94
CA ARG A 42 -7.06 28.34 5.58
C ARG A 42 -7.70 27.91 4.26
N GLU A 43 -6.90 27.71 3.22
CA GLU A 43 -7.42 27.29 1.91
C GLU A 43 -8.03 25.87 1.98
N ARG A 44 -7.48 24.97 2.80
CA ARG A 44 -8.09 23.66 3.07
C ARG A 44 -9.47 23.81 3.72
N SER A 45 -9.61 24.69 4.71
CA SER A 45 -10.90 24.96 5.36
C SER A 45 -11.92 25.53 4.37
N HIS A 46 -11.53 26.50 3.55
CA HIS A 46 -12.41 27.02 2.49
C HIS A 46 -12.86 25.91 1.53
N ALA A 47 -11.93 25.05 1.05
CA ALA A 47 -12.28 23.93 0.20
C ALA A 47 -13.28 22.96 0.86
N ALA A 48 -13.16 22.73 2.17
CA ALA A 48 -14.09 21.89 2.92
C ALA A 48 -15.49 22.52 3.05
N GLU A 49 -15.60 23.85 3.16
CA GLU A 49 -16.89 24.56 3.15
C GLU A 49 -17.62 24.40 1.80
N TYR A 50 -16.87 24.34 0.68
CA TYR A 50 -17.47 24.05 -0.63
C TYR A 50 -18.02 22.61 -0.75
N LEU A 51 -17.56 21.68 0.08
CA LEU A 51 -18.06 20.30 0.13
C LEU A 51 -19.34 20.17 0.96
N ASP A 52 -19.79 21.19 1.67
CA ASP A 52 -21.09 21.14 2.35
C ASP A 52 -22.22 21.26 1.30
N ASP A 53 -22.99 20.18 1.14
CA ASP A 53 -24.14 20.09 0.23
C ASP A 53 -25.20 21.17 0.52
N ARG A 54 -25.22 21.72 1.74
CA ARG A 54 -26.14 22.79 2.14
C ARG A 54 -25.78 24.14 1.53
N VAL A 55 -24.53 24.30 1.06
CA VAL A 55 -23.97 25.58 0.65
C VAL A 55 -23.83 25.68 -0.87
N ASN A 56 -23.52 24.58 -1.57
CA ASN A 56 -23.14 24.66 -2.99
C ASN A 56 -23.75 23.56 -3.89
N ALA A 57 -25.01 23.72 -4.29
CA ALA A 57 -25.70 22.84 -5.25
C ALA A 57 -25.21 22.95 -6.72
N VAL A 58 -24.26 23.86 -7.00
CA VAL A 58 -23.78 24.17 -8.37
C VAL A 58 -22.52 23.40 -8.76
N VAL A 59 -21.84 22.78 -7.78
CA VAL A 59 -20.60 22.01 -8.02
C VAL A 59 -20.92 20.68 -8.69
N SER A 60 -20.26 20.40 -9.82
CA SER A 60 -20.44 19.14 -10.53
C SER A 60 -19.90 17.95 -9.72
N LYS A 61 -20.44 16.75 -9.97
CA LYS A 61 -20.00 15.53 -9.29
C LYS A 61 -18.50 15.24 -9.52
N GLU A 62 -17.97 15.55 -10.70
CA GLU A 62 -16.54 15.37 -11.02
C GLU A 62 -15.65 16.32 -10.21
N GLU A 63 -16.03 17.60 -10.07
CA GLU A 63 -15.29 18.57 -9.24
C GLU A 63 -15.26 18.15 -7.77
N ARG A 64 -16.41 17.67 -7.27
CA ARG A 64 -16.54 17.19 -5.90
C ARG A 64 -15.66 15.96 -5.66
N LEU A 65 -15.66 14.98 -6.56
CA LEU A 65 -14.82 13.78 -6.45
C LEU A 65 -13.33 14.11 -6.49
N LEU A 66 -12.91 14.92 -7.46
CA LEU A 66 -11.52 15.34 -7.58
C LEU A 66 -11.06 16.06 -6.30
N SER A 67 -11.90 16.94 -5.77
CA SER A 67 -11.61 17.66 -4.52
C SER A 67 -11.54 16.72 -3.31
N LEU A 68 -12.50 15.80 -3.16
CA LEU A 68 -12.50 14.81 -2.09
C LEU A 68 -11.25 13.94 -2.12
N MET A 69 -10.84 13.47 -3.29
CA MET A 69 -9.60 12.71 -3.46
C MET A 69 -8.37 13.53 -3.10
N LEU A 70 -8.22 14.73 -3.66
CA LEU A 70 -7.05 15.57 -3.38
C LEU A 70 -6.97 15.95 -1.89
N LEU A 71 -8.09 16.33 -1.27
CA LEU A 71 -8.15 16.65 0.16
C LEU A 71 -7.89 15.42 1.04
N GLY A 72 -8.38 14.24 0.64
CA GLY A 72 -8.19 12.99 1.36
C GLY A 72 -6.73 12.51 1.32
N HIS A 73 -6.13 12.45 0.13
CA HIS A 73 -4.72 12.08 -0.03
C HIS A 73 -3.72 13.09 0.58
N THR A 74 -4.19 14.31 0.86
CA THR A 74 -3.41 15.36 1.54
C THR A 74 -3.76 15.54 3.00
N ALA A 75 -4.71 14.79 3.55
CA ALA A 75 -5.11 14.91 4.96
C ALA A 75 -3.96 14.66 5.93
N SER A 76 -3.18 13.61 5.66
CA SER A 76 -1.96 13.26 6.40
C SER A 76 -0.84 14.31 6.33
N TRP A 77 -0.97 15.33 5.48
CA TRP A 77 -0.03 16.45 5.42
C TRP A 77 -0.27 17.45 6.56
N PHE A 78 -1.47 17.46 7.14
CA PHE A 78 -1.86 18.39 8.19
C PHE A 78 -1.96 17.70 9.55
N ASP A 79 -2.45 16.46 9.58
CA ASP A 79 -2.42 15.57 10.74
C ASP A 79 -2.06 14.16 10.26
N PRO A 80 -0.88 13.62 10.61
CA PRO A 80 -0.49 12.29 10.17
C PRO A 80 -1.43 11.14 10.56
N HIS A 81 -2.28 11.33 11.58
CA HIS A 81 -3.26 10.33 11.99
C HIS A 81 -4.59 10.44 11.22
N ASP A 82 -4.78 11.52 10.45
CA ASP A 82 -5.94 11.69 9.60
C ASP A 82 -5.79 10.82 8.34
N LEU A 83 -6.39 9.63 8.41
CA LEU A 83 -6.51 8.69 7.30
C LEU A 83 -7.62 9.07 6.31
N ALA A 84 -8.30 10.20 6.51
CA ALA A 84 -9.35 10.71 5.64
C ALA A 84 -10.51 9.72 5.38
N GLN A 85 -10.90 8.95 6.41
CA GLN A 85 -11.95 7.93 6.30
C GLN A 85 -13.32 8.52 5.96
N ASP A 86 -13.61 9.74 6.39
CA ASP A 86 -14.91 10.38 6.13
C ASP A 86 -14.97 10.90 4.69
N GLN A 87 -13.92 11.59 4.21
CA GLN A 87 -13.81 12.02 2.82
C GLN A 87 -13.83 10.83 1.86
N PHE A 88 -13.17 9.73 2.26
CA PHE A 88 -13.21 8.50 1.50
C PHE A 88 -14.64 7.95 1.41
N ARG A 89 -15.38 7.89 2.52
CA ARG A 89 -16.79 7.45 2.55
C ARG A 89 -17.66 8.32 1.65
N ASP A 90 -17.49 9.64 1.71
CA ASP A 90 -18.25 10.58 0.89
C ASP A 90 -17.96 10.37 -0.61
N ALA A 91 -16.69 10.17 -0.96
CA ALA A 91 -16.28 9.88 -2.32
C ALA A 91 -16.86 8.54 -2.82
N GLN A 92 -16.89 7.51 -1.97
CA GLN A 92 -17.54 6.24 -2.31
C GLN A 92 -19.04 6.36 -2.53
N ILE A 93 -19.76 7.09 -1.67
CA ILE A 93 -21.20 7.31 -1.81
C ILE A 93 -21.48 8.02 -3.13
N LEU A 94 -20.70 9.07 -3.41
CA LEU A 94 -20.82 9.83 -4.66
C LEU A 94 -20.52 8.93 -5.86
N THR A 95 -19.50 8.07 -5.78
CA THR A 95 -19.17 7.12 -6.83
C THR A 95 -20.26 6.08 -7.09
N ASN A 96 -20.80 5.49 -6.04
CA ASN A 96 -21.89 4.53 -6.20
C ASN A 96 -23.17 5.18 -6.76
N SER A 97 -23.42 6.45 -6.42
CA SER A 97 -24.56 7.21 -6.97
C SER A 97 -24.42 7.48 -8.47
N CYS A 98 -23.20 7.66 -8.98
CA CYS A 98 -22.93 7.91 -10.39
C CYS A 98 -22.93 6.63 -11.23
N ALA A 99 -22.61 5.48 -10.63
CA ALA A 99 -22.54 4.19 -11.32
C ALA A 99 -23.89 3.75 -11.91
N SER A 100 -25.02 4.19 -11.34
CA SER A 100 -26.36 3.92 -11.87
C SER A 100 -26.80 4.90 -12.96
N GLU A 101 -26.21 6.11 -13.01
CA GLU A 101 -26.68 7.22 -13.84
C GLU A 101 -25.94 7.37 -15.18
N MET A 102 -24.71 6.87 -15.32
CA MET A 102 -23.88 7.20 -16.50
C MET A 102 -23.08 6.02 -17.07
N GLN A 103 -23.38 5.72 -18.34
CA GLN A 103 -22.57 4.86 -19.22
C GLN A 103 -21.65 5.66 -20.18
N LYS A 104 -21.41 6.97 -19.98
CA LYS A 104 -20.85 7.84 -21.05
C LYS A 104 -19.80 8.90 -20.69
N GLY A 105 -19.19 8.89 -19.50
CA GLY A 105 -18.09 9.80 -19.15
C GLY A 105 -16.72 9.11 -19.16
N SER A 106 -15.74 9.64 -19.90
CA SER A 106 -14.35 9.10 -19.97
C SER A 106 -13.62 9.14 -18.63
N ASN A 107 -13.97 10.08 -17.74
CA ASN A 107 -13.25 10.32 -16.49
C ASN A 107 -13.75 9.44 -15.32
N TRP A 108 -14.89 8.75 -15.50
CA TRP A 108 -15.48 7.98 -14.42
C TRP A 108 -14.61 6.80 -13.98
N HIS A 109 -14.07 6.10 -14.98
CA HIS A 109 -13.18 4.98 -14.76
C HIS A 109 -11.89 5.40 -14.04
N PHE A 110 -11.45 6.65 -14.24
CA PHE A 110 -10.32 7.24 -13.51
C PHE A 110 -10.66 7.40 -12.01
N PHE A 111 -11.84 7.93 -11.66
CA PHE A 111 -12.24 8.07 -10.26
C PHE A 111 -12.46 6.73 -9.56
N GLU A 112 -13.06 5.74 -10.25
CA GLU A 112 -13.24 4.39 -9.71
C GLU A 112 -11.89 3.74 -9.37
N GLN A 113 -10.94 3.75 -10.30
CA GLN A 113 -9.61 3.18 -10.07
C GLN A 113 -8.83 3.92 -8.98
N SER A 114 -8.99 5.23 -8.90
CA SER A 114 -8.38 6.03 -7.84
C SER A 114 -8.95 5.70 -6.46
N LEU A 115 -10.26 5.46 -6.37
CA LEU A 115 -10.91 5.06 -5.12
C LEU A 115 -10.46 3.68 -4.65
N ASP A 116 -10.26 2.73 -5.56
CA ASP A 116 -9.74 1.41 -5.18
C ASP A 116 -8.29 1.50 -4.68
N HIS A 117 -7.47 2.38 -5.26
CA HIS A 117 -6.15 2.67 -4.70
C HIS A 117 -6.23 3.31 -3.30
N TRP A 118 -7.14 4.26 -3.08
CA TRP A 118 -7.34 4.83 -1.74
C TRP A 118 -7.81 3.76 -0.74
N ALA A 119 -8.73 2.88 -1.14
CA ALA A 119 -9.17 1.76 -0.32
C ALA A 119 -8.00 0.83 0.06
N MET A 120 -7.08 0.57 -0.87
CA MET A 120 -5.86 -0.21 -0.62
C MET A 120 -5.00 0.43 0.49
N LEU A 121 -4.80 1.75 0.46
CA LEU A 121 -4.02 2.46 1.48
C LEU A 121 -4.65 2.39 2.88
N LEU A 122 -5.98 2.31 2.95
CA LEU A 122 -6.73 2.21 4.22
C LEU A 122 -6.83 0.78 4.76
N ALA A 123 -6.71 -0.23 3.89
CA ALA A 123 -7.02 -1.62 4.19
C ALA A 123 -6.23 -2.19 5.38
N PHE A 124 -4.95 -1.79 5.52
CA PHE A 124 -4.07 -2.28 6.57
C PHE A 124 -4.09 -1.45 7.87
N LEU A 125 -4.89 -0.39 7.92
CA LEU A 125 -4.85 0.59 9.02
C LEU A 125 -6.23 0.87 9.65
N THR A 126 -7.31 0.45 9.00
CA THR A 126 -8.67 0.80 9.40
C THR A 126 -9.59 -0.42 9.53
N ASP A 127 -10.45 -0.39 10.55
CA ASP A 127 -11.39 -1.48 10.87
C ASP A 127 -12.78 -1.23 10.28
N LYS A 128 -13.13 0.05 10.08
CA LYS A 128 -14.39 0.40 9.44
C LYS A 128 -14.30 -0.18 8.05
N GLY A 129 -15.12 -1.19 7.80
CA GLY A 129 -15.43 -1.64 6.46
C GLY A 129 -15.70 -0.38 5.67
N VAL A 130 -14.73 0.01 4.86
CA VAL A 130 -15.02 0.57 3.57
C VAL A 130 -15.86 -0.53 2.94
N ASP A 131 -17.18 -0.49 3.15
CA ASP A 131 -18.08 -1.55 2.73
C ASP A 131 -18.08 -1.50 1.21
N SER A 132 -17.12 -2.21 0.64
CA SER A 132 -17.10 -2.57 -0.75
C SER A 132 -18.24 -3.56 -0.90
N ASN A 133 -19.47 -3.06 -1.02
CA ASN A 133 -20.55 -3.74 -1.73
C ASN A 133 -20.21 -3.93 -3.23
N LEU A 134 -18.94 -3.73 -3.60
CA LEU A 134 -18.41 -4.10 -4.88
C LEU A 134 -18.52 -5.63 -4.99
N PRO A 135 -19.13 -6.13 -6.08
CA PRO A 135 -19.18 -7.56 -6.32
C PRO A 135 -17.75 -8.13 -6.25
N PRO A 136 -17.59 -9.36 -5.74
CA PRO A 136 -16.29 -10.01 -5.71
C PRO A 136 -15.68 -9.90 -7.12
N PRO A 137 -14.40 -9.48 -7.24
CA PRO A 137 -13.76 -9.34 -8.55
C PRO A 137 -13.97 -10.61 -9.36
N SER A 138 -14.42 -10.46 -10.61
CA SER A 138 -14.67 -11.60 -11.48
C SER A 138 -13.43 -12.50 -11.51
N ILE A 139 -13.62 -13.78 -11.26
CA ILE A 139 -12.56 -14.78 -11.38
C ILE A 139 -12.39 -15.06 -12.87
N GLY A 140 -11.54 -14.28 -13.52
CA GLY A 140 -11.22 -14.45 -14.94
C GLY A 140 -10.25 -13.38 -15.44
N PRO A 141 -9.54 -13.65 -16.55
CA PRO A 141 -8.67 -12.64 -17.16
C PRO A 141 -9.51 -11.40 -17.47
N GLU A 142 -9.05 -10.24 -17.01
CA GLU A 142 -9.60 -8.97 -17.46
C GLU A 142 -9.51 -8.96 -18.98
N GLN A 143 -10.63 -8.76 -19.69
CA GLN A 143 -10.56 -8.69 -21.14
C GLN A 143 -9.69 -7.47 -21.49
N PRO A 144 -8.57 -7.66 -22.20
CA PRO A 144 -7.68 -6.57 -22.53
C PRO A 144 -8.47 -5.57 -23.38
N THR A 145 -8.75 -4.41 -22.80
CA THR A 145 -9.29 -3.28 -23.55
C THR A 145 -8.11 -2.66 -24.28
N GLN A 146 -8.00 -2.95 -25.58
CA GLN A 146 -6.94 -2.36 -26.41
C GLN A 146 -6.95 -0.84 -26.26
N GLY A 147 -5.77 -0.26 -26.04
CA GLY A 147 -5.60 1.18 -25.97
C GLY A 147 -5.74 1.80 -24.58
N GLN A 148 -5.75 1.02 -23.50
CA GLN A 148 -5.78 1.56 -22.14
C GLN A 148 -4.42 2.16 -21.75
N MET A 149 -4.45 3.37 -21.18
CA MET A 149 -3.29 4.04 -20.60
C MET A 149 -3.14 3.60 -19.13
N PRO A 150 -1.92 3.40 -18.60
CA PRO A 150 -1.72 3.11 -17.18
C PRO A 150 -2.31 4.22 -16.30
N HIS A 151 -3.04 3.81 -15.28
CA HIS A 151 -3.63 4.73 -14.33
C HIS A 151 -2.55 5.24 -13.35
N PRO A 152 -2.52 6.53 -12.98
CA PRO A 152 -1.42 7.10 -12.19
C PRO A 152 -1.26 6.50 -10.78
N PHE A 153 -2.32 5.90 -10.22
CA PHE A 153 -2.30 5.34 -8.86
C PHE A 153 -2.35 3.81 -8.84
N SER A 154 -3.19 3.19 -9.67
CA SER A 154 -3.36 1.74 -9.75
C SER A 154 -2.42 1.09 -10.78
N GLY A 155 -1.73 1.89 -11.58
CA GLY A 155 -0.80 1.41 -12.59
C GLY A 155 -1.52 0.64 -13.70
N ILE A 156 -1.01 -0.56 -13.98
CA ILE A 156 -1.50 -1.41 -15.07
C ILE A 156 -2.64 -2.32 -14.62
N SER A 157 -2.65 -2.79 -13.36
CA SER A 157 -3.63 -3.77 -12.89
C SER A 157 -4.51 -3.25 -11.77
N HIS A 158 -5.75 -2.99 -12.13
CA HIS A 158 -6.78 -2.66 -11.16
C HIS A 158 -7.15 -3.86 -10.27
N GLN A 159 -7.18 -5.07 -10.84
CA GLN A 159 -7.47 -6.30 -10.10
C GLN A 159 -6.50 -6.52 -8.95
N LEU A 160 -5.23 -6.20 -9.18
CA LEU A 160 -4.20 -6.41 -8.19
C LEU A 160 -4.33 -5.45 -7.02
N VAL A 161 -4.66 -4.18 -7.28
CA VAL A 161 -4.99 -3.20 -6.23
C VAL A 161 -6.16 -3.69 -5.37
N ARG A 162 -7.21 -4.27 -5.98
CA ARG A 162 -8.32 -4.89 -5.26
C ARG A 162 -7.87 -6.11 -4.44
N LEU A 163 -6.98 -6.96 -4.97
CA LEU A 163 -6.42 -8.11 -4.22
C LEU A 163 -5.58 -7.67 -3.01
N VAL A 164 -4.76 -6.62 -3.16
CA VAL A 164 -4.00 -6.02 -2.05
C VAL A 164 -4.97 -5.46 -1.00
N THR A 165 -6.05 -4.81 -1.44
CA THR A 165 -7.10 -4.27 -0.57
C THR A 165 -7.81 -5.37 0.23
N ASP A 166 -8.24 -6.45 -0.43
CA ASP A 166 -8.87 -7.62 0.21
C ASP A 166 -7.93 -8.23 1.25
N THR A 167 -6.65 -8.40 0.87
CA THR A 167 -5.60 -8.91 1.76
C THR A 167 -5.42 -8.02 2.97
N GLY A 168 -5.31 -6.70 2.78
CA GLY A 168 -5.11 -5.75 3.85
C GLY A 168 -6.20 -5.77 4.89
N ARG A 169 -7.46 -5.80 4.45
CA ARG A 169 -8.62 -5.88 5.35
C ARG A 169 -8.61 -7.17 6.15
N LEU A 170 -8.37 -8.29 5.48
CA LEU A 170 -8.33 -9.60 6.12
C LEU A 170 -7.21 -9.65 7.17
N VAL A 171 -6.01 -9.21 6.79
CA VAL A 171 -4.84 -9.14 7.67
C VAL A 171 -5.11 -8.24 8.86
N PHE A 172 -5.56 -7.00 8.64
CA PHE A 172 -5.79 -6.03 9.70
C PHE A 172 -6.86 -6.51 10.67
N ARG A 173 -8.00 -6.99 10.17
CA ARG A 173 -9.09 -7.56 10.98
C ARG A 173 -8.58 -8.71 11.85
N THR A 174 -7.82 -9.64 11.25
CA THR A 174 -7.29 -10.82 11.95
C THR A 174 -6.28 -10.43 13.02
N ARG A 175 -5.30 -9.58 12.69
CA ARG A 175 -4.26 -9.14 13.65
C ARG A 175 -4.85 -8.28 14.75
N LYS A 176 -5.73 -7.33 14.45
CA LYS A 176 -6.42 -6.51 15.45
C LYS A 176 -7.19 -7.39 16.45
N ARG A 177 -7.91 -8.41 15.97
CA ARG A 177 -8.58 -9.38 16.84
C ARG A 177 -7.58 -10.12 17.72
N LEU A 178 -6.51 -10.68 17.15
CA LEU A 178 -5.45 -11.36 17.93
C LEU A 178 -4.83 -10.47 19.01
N LEU A 179 -4.61 -9.19 18.73
CA LEU A 179 -4.04 -8.23 19.67
C LEU A 179 -4.99 -7.82 20.79
N THR A 180 -6.31 -7.92 20.58
CA THR A 180 -7.34 -7.49 21.54
C THR A 180 -7.97 -8.67 22.29
N LEU A 181 -7.75 -9.89 21.82
CA LEU A 181 -8.28 -11.12 22.39
C LEU A 181 -7.69 -11.40 23.78
N ARG A 182 -8.55 -11.52 24.80
CA ARG A 182 -8.15 -11.96 26.15
C ARG A 182 -8.38 -13.44 26.40
N TYR A 183 -9.44 -14.00 25.80
CA TYR A 183 -9.83 -15.40 25.93
C TYR A 183 -10.38 -15.90 24.59
N MET A 184 -10.09 -17.16 24.26
CA MET A 184 -10.60 -17.81 23.06
C MET A 184 -12.02 -18.31 23.30
N THR A 185 -12.93 -18.10 22.34
CA THR A 185 -14.30 -18.64 22.35
C THR A 185 -14.55 -19.39 21.06
N GLU A 186 -15.64 -20.17 20.98
CA GLU A 186 -16.02 -20.86 19.75
C GLU A 186 -16.25 -19.89 18.59
N SER A 187 -16.95 -18.77 18.83
CA SER A 187 -17.14 -17.71 17.82
C SER A 187 -15.81 -17.17 17.27
N HIS A 188 -14.80 -16.98 18.13
CA HIS A 188 -13.48 -16.55 17.66
C HIS A 188 -12.79 -17.63 16.80
N MET A 189 -12.93 -18.91 17.13
CA MET A 189 -12.38 -20.00 16.31
C MET A 189 -13.06 -20.07 14.93
N GLU A 190 -14.36 -19.84 14.87
CA GLU A 190 -15.11 -19.76 13.62
C GLU A 190 -14.65 -18.59 12.75
N ASP A 191 -14.49 -17.42 13.36
CA ASP A 191 -13.93 -16.23 12.70
C ASP A 191 -12.54 -16.48 12.11
N PHE A 192 -11.63 -17.13 12.85
CA PHE A 192 -10.30 -17.48 12.34
C PHE A 192 -10.36 -18.50 11.20
N ARG A 193 -11.27 -19.47 11.29
CA ARG A 193 -11.50 -20.47 10.24
C ARG A 193 -12.02 -19.81 8.96
N ASP A 194 -12.92 -18.84 9.09
CA ASP A 194 -13.46 -18.07 7.96
C ASP A 194 -12.39 -17.15 7.36
N GLY A 195 -11.59 -16.49 8.19
CA GLY A 195 -10.42 -15.74 7.74
C GLY A 195 -9.42 -16.60 6.95
N LEU A 196 -9.16 -17.84 7.39
CA LEU A 196 -8.29 -18.78 6.66
C LEU A 196 -8.90 -19.24 5.33
N ARG A 197 -10.24 -19.38 5.24
CA ARG A 197 -10.93 -19.69 3.98
C ARG A 197 -10.84 -18.50 3.02
N GLU A 198 -11.01 -17.28 3.51
CA GLU A 198 -10.86 -16.03 2.76
C GLU A 198 -9.42 -15.89 2.24
N ALA A 199 -8.41 -16.12 3.08
CA ALA A 199 -6.99 -16.09 2.70
C ALA A 199 -6.69 -17.06 1.54
N ARG A 200 -7.20 -18.30 1.60
CA ARG A 200 -7.07 -19.28 0.51
C ARG A 200 -7.81 -18.89 -0.76
N SER A 201 -8.88 -18.10 -0.66
CA SER A 201 -9.60 -17.56 -1.81
C SER A 201 -8.77 -16.49 -2.52
N ILE A 202 -8.20 -15.55 -1.75
CA ILE A 202 -7.32 -14.50 -2.25
C ILE A 202 -6.06 -15.11 -2.88
N GLU A 203 -5.42 -16.06 -2.20
CA GLU A 203 -4.24 -16.77 -2.71
C GLU A 203 -4.52 -17.45 -4.07
N ARG A 204 -5.65 -18.15 -4.22
CA ARG A 204 -6.05 -18.76 -5.49
C ARG A 204 -6.27 -17.73 -6.60
N ARG A 205 -6.92 -16.60 -6.28
CA ARG A 205 -7.10 -15.48 -7.22
C ARG A 205 -5.75 -14.88 -7.63
N LEU A 206 -4.81 -14.77 -6.71
CA LEU A 206 -3.46 -14.26 -6.97
C LEU A 206 -2.66 -15.17 -7.92
N PHE A 207 -2.82 -16.50 -7.83
CA PHE A 207 -2.19 -17.43 -8.79
C PHE A 207 -2.92 -17.53 -10.12
N ALA A 208 -4.22 -17.23 -10.15
CA ALA A 208 -4.99 -17.15 -11.39
C ALA A 208 -4.80 -15.80 -12.12
N TYR A 209 -4.17 -14.83 -11.48
CA TYR A 209 -3.90 -13.52 -12.06
C TYR A 209 -2.94 -13.65 -13.25
N VAL A 210 -3.33 -13.08 -14.38
CA VAL A 210 -2.53 -13.01 -15.60
C VAL A 210 -2.12 -11.55 -15.79
N PRO A 211 -0.82 -11.22 -15.71
CA PRO A 211 -0.34 -9.87 -15.97
C PRO A 211 -0.74 -9.40 -17.37
N MET A 212 -1.14 -8.13 -17.50
CA MET A 212 -1.43 -7.57 -18.81
C MET A 212 -0.18 -7.45 -19.66
N ASP A 213 -0.32 -7.76 -20.95
CA ASP A 213 0.76 -7.55 -21.92
C ASP A 213 0.88 -6.07 -22.27
N VAL A 214 2.04 -5.50 -21.94
CA VAL A 214 2.38 -4.09 -22.20
C VAL A 214 2.40 -3.76 -23.70
N SER A 215 2.57 -4.75 -24.58
CA SER A 215 2.44 -4.55 -26.03
C SER A 215 1.06 -4.01 -26.44
N CYS A 216 0.03 -4.23 -25.62
CA CYS A 216 -1.34 -3.81 -25.87
C CYS A 216 -1.69 -2.42 -25.31
N MET A 217 -0.73 -1.76 -24.64
CA MET A 217 -0.95 -0.50 -23.92
C MET A 217 -0.45 0.72 -24.67
N VAL A 218 -1.09 1.86 -24.38
CA VAL A 218 -0.62 3.17 -24.85
C VAL A 218 0.48 3.65 -23.92
N ASP A 219 1.66 3.95 -24.48
CA ASP A 219 2.73 4.59 -23.73
C ASP A 219 2.23 5.95 -23.19
N PRO A 220 2.37 6.23 -21.89
CA PRO A 220 2.00 7.52 -21.31
C PRO A 220 2.74 8.73 -21.92
N CYS A 221 3.75 8.50 -22.78
CA CYS A 221 4.62 9.52 -23.38
C CYS A 221 5.29 10.40 -22.32
N ASP A 222 5.52 9.83 -21.14
CA ASP A 222 6.24 10.45 -20.04
C ASP A 222 7.65 9.90 -20.01
N ALA A 223 8.64 10.74 -20.34
CA ALA A 223 10.04 10.34 -20.36
C ALA A 223 10.55 9.84 -19.00
N SER A 224 9.85 10.17 -17.91
CA SER A 224 10.20 9.75 -16.55
C SER A 224 9.45 8.50 -16.06
N THR A 225 8.39 8.07 -16.75
CA THR A 225 7.58 6.89 -16.37
C THR A 225 7.36 5.96 -17.55
N THR A 226 8.22 4.95 -17.69
CA THR A 226 8.04 3.93 -18.74
C THR A 226 6.98 2.90 -18.34
N LEU A 227 6.41 2.21 -19.33
CA LEU A 227 5.52 1.06 -19.09
C LEU A 227 6.20 -0.04 -18.25
N ASN A 228 7.51 -0.22 -18.40
CA ASN A 228 8.30 -1.14 -17.59
C ASN A 228 8.26 -0.78 -16.10
N HIS A 229 8.29 0.51 -15.72
CA HIS A 229 8.18 0.91 -14.31
C HIS A 229 6.82 0.49 -13.72
N PHE A 230 5.76 0.58 -14.50
CA PHE A 230 4.43 0.14 -14.06
C PHE A 230 4.34 -1.39 -13.96
N GLN A 231 4.97 -2.15 -14.86
CA GLN A 231 5.04 -3.62 -14.75
C GLN A 231 5.80 -4.06 -13.50
N GLN A 232 6.92 -3.40 -13.21
CA GLN A 232 7.70 -3.68 -11.99
C GLN A 232 6.89 -3.36 -10.73
N MET A 233 6.12 -2.27 -10.72
CA MET A 233 5.21 -1.95 -9.62
C MET A 233 4.09 -2.99 -9.48
N ASP A 234 3.52 -3.46 -10.60
CA ASP A 234 2.50 -4.50 -10.62
C ASP A 234 3.03 -5.80 -10.00
N GLN A 235 4.19 -6.26 -10.47
CA GLN A 235 4.86 -7.43 -9.89
C GLN A 235 5.16 -7.22 -8.40
N ALA A 236 5.63 -6.04 -8.01
CA ALA A 236 5.90 -5.74 -6.61
C ALA A 236 4.63 -5.81 -5.74
N PHE A 237 3.47 -5.34 -6.22
CA PHE A 237 2.19 -5.53 -5.53
C PHE A 237 1.80 -7.01 -5.43
N GLN A 238 2.06 -7.81 -6.47
CA GLN A 238 1.73 -9.23 -6.49
C GLN A 238 2.50 -9.99 -5.41
N TYR A 239 3.82 -9.79 -5.36
CA TYR A 239 4.66 -10.41 -4.35
C TYR A 239 4.40 -9.84 -2.95
N THR A 240 4.10 -8.54 -2.83
CA THR A 240 3.72 -7.94 -1.54
C THR A 240 2.44 -8.57 -1.00
N THR A 241 1.43 -8.79 -1.86
CA THR A 241 0.18 -9.48 -1.49
C THR A 241 0.48 -10.87 -0.93
N LEU A 242 1.32 -11.64 -1.62
CA LEU A 242 1.73 -12.97 -1.17
C LEU A 242 2.47 -12.93 0.17
N LEU A 243 3.41 -11.98 0.33
CA LEU A 243 4.16 -11.78 1.57
C LEU A 243 3.23 -11.51 2.76
N GLN A 244 2.26 -10.59 2.59
CA GLN A 244 1.32 -10.27 3.67
C GLN A 244 0.40 -11.45 4.02
N LEU A 245 -0.08 -12.21 3.01
CA LEU A 245 -0.87 -13.42 3.24
C LEU A 245 -0.08 -14.47 4.01
N TYR A 246 1.13 -14.79 3.59
CA TYR A 246 1.94 -15.83 4.24
C TYR A 246 2.40 -15.43 5.64
N ARG A 247 2.67 -14.14 5.86
CA ARG A 247 3.00 -13.64 7.20
C ARG A 247 1.82 -13.74 8.16
N ALA A 248 0.62 -13.39 7.72
CA ALA A 248 -0.59 -13.43 8.57
C ALA A 248 -1.20 -14.84 8.70
N PHE A 249 -1.04 -15.68 7.68
CA PHE A 249 -1.58 -17.04 7.60
C PHE A 249 -0.48 -18.05 7.21
N PRO A 250 0.42 -18.40 8.13
CA PRO A 250 1.57 -19.27 7.85
C PRO A 250 1.18 -20.65 7.28
N ASP A 251 -0.02 -21.14 7.57
CA ASP A 251 -0.56 -22.38 6.99
C ASP A 251 -0.59 -22.38 5.45
N LEU A 252 -0.72 -21.22 4.81
CA LEU A 252 -0.69 -21.11 3.34
C LEU A 252 0.71 -21.41 2.82
N LEU A 253 1.73 -20.76 3.38
CA LEU A 253 3.13 -21.03 3.04
C LEU A 253 3.51 -22.48 3.35
N ALA A 254 3.14 -23.00 4.52
CA ALA A 254 3.45 -24.38 4.90
C ALA A 254 2.87 -25.43 3.93
N LYS A 255 1.71 -25.15 3.32
CA LYS A 255 1.08 -26.05 2.34
C LYS A 255 1.71 -26.03 0.95
N ARG A 256 2.49 -25.00 0.65
CA ARG A 256 3.14 -24.76 -0.65
C ARG A 256 4.65 -24.59 -0.51
N TYR A 257 5.21 -24.99 0.63
CA TYR A 257 6.60 -24.73 0.94
C TYR A 257 7.52 -25.47 -0.02
N GLN A 258 8.40 -24.68 -0.63
CA GLN A 258 9.47 -25.12 -1.50
C GLN A 258 10.72 -24.33 -1.12
N PRO A 259 11.92 -24.92 -1.27
CA PRO A 259 13.16 -24.17 -1.16
C PRO A 259 13.11 -22.92 -2.04
N TRP A 260 13.73 -21.84 -1.55
CA TRP A 260 13.67 -20.56 -2.23
C TRP A 260 14.15 -20.62 -3.68
N ASN A 261 13.24 -20.33 -4.62
CA ASN A 261 13.53 -20.16 -6.04
C ASN A 261 12.72 -18.98 -6.57
N LYS A 262 13.41 -17.89 -6.96
CA LYS A 262 12.76 -16.66 -7.41
C LYS A 262 11.88 -16.82 -8.67
N TYR A 263 12.11 -17.86 -9.46
CA TYR A 263 11.35 -18.09 -10.70
C TYR A 263 10.09 -18.93 -10.50
N GLU A 264 9.93 -19.56 -9.33
CA GLU A 264 8.86 -20.53 -9.06
C GLU A 264 7.90 -20.09 -7.94
N ILE A 265 8.10 -18.88 -7.38
CA ILE A 265 7.31 -18.35 -6.25
C ILE A 265 5.80 -18.40 -6.52
N LEU A 266 5.39 -18.07 -7.75
CA LEU A 266 3.98 -17.99 -8.14
C LEU A 266 3.42 -19.29 -8.73
N LEU A 267 4.22 -20.37 -8.79
CA LEU A 267 3.75 -21.65 -9.30
C LEU A 267 2.98 -22.43 -8.21
N PRO A 268 1.75 -22.93 -8.49
CA PRO A 268 0.98 -23.79 -7.59
C PRO A 268 1.62 -25.17 -7.41
N GLN A 269 2.59 -25.22 -6.52
CA GLN A 269 3.27 -26.45 -6.11
C GLN A 269 2.80 -26.89 -4.71
N ALA A 270 2.64 -28.19 -4.52
CA ALA A 270 2.41 -28.76 -3.20
C ALA A 270 3.69 -28.70 -2.36
N ALA A 271 3.58 -28.65 -1.04
CA ALA A 271 4.74 -28.65 -0.17
C ALA A 271 5.61 -29.89 -0.39
N HIS A 272 6.93 -29.67 -0.53
CA HIS A 272 7.92 -30.76 -0.53
C HIS A 272 8.02 -31.40 0.86
N GLU A 273 7.98 -30.56 1.90
CA GLU A 273 8.09 -30.96 3.30
C GLU A 273 7.39 -29.94 4.20
N LYS A 274 7.24 -30.27 5.49
CA LYS A 274 6.72 -29.33 6.48
C LYS A 274 7.87 -28.44 6.97
N PRO A 275 7.87 -27.13 6.65
CA PRO A 275 8.95 -26.25 7.06
C PRO A 275 8.93 -25.99 8.57
N THR A 276 10.10 -25.77 9.13
CA THR A 276 10.30 -25.16 10.44
C THR A 276 9.96 -23.67 10.39
N ARG A 277 9.72 -23.06 11.56
CA ARG A 277 9.50 -21.62 11.65
C ARG A 277 10.67 -20.81 11.10
N GLN A 278 11.89 -21.24 11.36
CA GLN A 278 13.11 -20.58 10.87
C GLN A 278 13.20 -20.61 9.33
N GLU A 279 12.86 -21.75 8.71
CA GLU A 279 12.82 -21.85 7.25
C GLU A 279 11.76 -20.94 6.63
N MET A 280 10.60 -20.82 7.27
CA MET A 280 9.56 -19.87 6.85
C MET A 280 10.03 -18.43 6.99
N ASP A 281 10.67 -18.06 8.10
CA ASP A 281 11.23 -16.72 8.32
C ASP A 281 12.31 -16.39 7.25
N ILE A 282 13.18 -17.35 6.92
CA ILE A 282 14.17 -17.20 5.85
C ILE A 282 13.48 -17.01 4.50
N TRP A 283 12.42 -17.78 4.23
CA TRP A 283 11.67 -17.68 2.98
C TRP A 283 11.00 -16.30 2.84
N LEU A 284 10.36 -15.80 3.90
CA LEU A 284 9.74 -14.47 3.92
C LEU A 284 10.77 -13.35 3.77
N THR A 285 11.94 -13.49 4.42
CA THR A 285 13.07 -12.56 4.27
C THR A 285 13.51 -12.49 2.80
N LYS A 286 13.70 -13.65 2.16
CA LYS A 286 14.09 -13.68 0.74
C LYS A 286 13.00 -13.11 -0.18
N LEU A 287 11.71 -13.28 0.15
CA LEU A 287 10.61 -12.64 -0.59
C LEU A 287 10.64 -11.12 -0.47
N ALA A 288 10.86 -10.59 0.74
CA ALA A 288 11.03 -9.16 0.96
C ALA A 288 12.23 -8.60 0.19
N MET A 289 13.37 -9.30 0.18
CA MET A 289 14.56 -8.92 -0.60
C MET A 289 14.26 -8.90 -2.10
N HIS A 290 13.51 -9.88 -2.61
CA HIS A 290 13.10 -9.92 -4.01
C HIS A 290 12.21 -8.73 -4.38
N ILE A 291 11.22 -8.40 -3.53
CA ILE A 291 10.37 -7.21 -3.69
C ILE A 291 11.21 -5.94 -3.76
N LEU A 292 12.16 -5.76 -2.84
CA LEU A 292 13.04 -4.60 -2.82
C LEU A 292 13.94 -4.52 -4.06
N SER A 293 14.42 -5.65 -4.58
CA SER A 293 15.20 -5.68 -5.81
C SER A 293 14.42 -5.12 -7.00
N MET A 294 13.11 -5.40 -7.11
CA MET A 294 12.26 -4.83 -8.15
C MET A 294 12.12 -3.31 -8.01
N LEU A 295 11.96 -2.80 -6.77
CA LEU A 295 11.88 -1.36 -6.52
C LEU A 295 13.21 -0.64 -6.77
N GLN A 296 14.34 -1.34 -6.60
CA GLN A 296 15.67 -0.79 -6.84
C GLN A 296 15.92 -0.52 -8.33
N GLU A 297 15.37 -1.36 -9.22
CA GLU A 297 15.46 -1.18 -10.68
C GLU A 297 14.64 0.01 -11.19
N ILE A 298 13.64 0.47 -10.42
CA ILE A 298 12.86 1.65 -10.79
C ILE A 298 13.70 2.90 -10.50
N PRO A 299 13.95 3.78 -11.50
CA PRO A 299 14.66 5.05 -11.30
C PRO A 299 13.99 5.91 -10.23
N PHE A 300 14.80 6.68 -9.49
CA PHE A 300 14.31 7.56 -8.43
C PHE A 300 13.39 8.67 -8.95
N GLU A 301 13.63 9.11 -10.17
CA GLU A 301 12.90 10.14 -10.89
C GLU A 301 11.51 9.67 -11.30
N SER A 302 11.26 8.35 -11.30
CA SER A 302 9.97 7.78 -11.67
C SER A 302 8.85 8.29 -10.75
N PRO A 303 7.80 8.91 -11.30
CA PRO A 303 6.56 9.25 -10.61
C PRO A 303 5.88 8.10 -9.85
N THR A 304 6.18 6.82 -10.17
CA THR A 304 5.71 5.68 -9.36
C THR A 304 6.20 5.73 -7.90
N ARG A 305 7.13 6.62 -7.56
CA ARG A 305 7.54 6.92 -6.17
C ARG A 305 6.40 7.24 -5.20
N SER A 306 5.26 7.77 -5.66
CA SER A 306 4.12 8.05 -4.76
C SER A 306 3.50 6.76 -4.21
N ILE A 307 3.53 5.67 -4.97
CA ILE A 307 2.87 4.40 -4.62
C ILE A 307 3.81 3.33 -4.01
N GLN A 308 5.12 3.60 -3.99
CA GLN A 308 6.13 2.72 -3.37
C GLN A 308 6.17 2.71 -1.82
N PRO A 309 5.86 3.80 -1.07
CA PRO A 309 6.01 3.84 0.38
C PRO A 309 5.28 2.74 1.15
N PHE A 310 4.08 2.36 0.70
CA PHE A 310 3.34 1.22 1.23
C PHE A 310 4.17 -0.07 1.20
N ILE A 311 4.83 -0.36 0.07
CA ILE A 311 5.61 -1.60 -0.11
C ILE A 311 6.81 -1.62 0.86
N PHE A 312 7.48 -0.47 1.04
CA PHE A 312 8.58 -0.37 2.00
C PHE A 312 8.15 -0.67 3.44
N ALA A 313 6.98 -0.16 3.85
CA ALA A 313 6.42 -0.51 5.16
C ALA A 313 6.06 -2.00 5.22
N ALA A 314 5.43 -2.53 4.17
CA ALA A 314 4.93 -3.90 4.11
C ALA A 314 6.04 -4.97 4.22
N VAL A 315 7.21 -4.71 3.65
CA VAL A 315 8.37 -5.63 3.70
C VAL A 315 9.24 -5.46 4.94
N SER A 316 9.11 -4.35 5.67
CA SER A 316 10.03 -3.98 6.75
C SER A 316 10.14 -5.02 7.87
N GLY A 317 9.03 -5.70 8.19
CA GLY A 317 8.96 -6.72 9.24
C GLY A 317 9.72 -8.03 8.92
N GLU A 318 10.05 -8.24 7.65
CA GLU A 318 10.75 -9.46 7.20
C GLU A 318 12.25 -9.23 6.99
N LEU A 319 12.75 -8.00 7.13
CA LEU A 319 14.17 -7.69 7.03
C LEU A 319 14.87 -7.97 8.37
N LYS A 320 14.90 -9.24 8.76
CA LYS A 320 15.47 -9.73 10.02
C LYS A 320 16.91 -10.20 9.82
N TYR A 321 17.81 -9.82 10.72
CA TYR A 321 19.14 -10.43 10.74
C TYR A 321 19.04 -11.91 11.10
N THR A 322 19.84 -12.75 10.45
CA THR A 322 19.95 -14.15 10.82
C THR A 322 20.54 -14.21 12.23
N GLN A 323 19.71 -14.40 13.25
CA GLN A 323 20.18 -14.70 14.59
C GLN A 323 20.74 -16.12 14.59
N HIS A 324 22.03 -16.27 14.27
CA HIS A 324 22.77 -17.34 14.90
C HIS A 324 22.93 -16.92 16.35
N LEU A 325 21.95 -17.30 17.19
CA LEU A 325 22.24 -17.55 18.58
C LEU A 325 23.40 -18.55 18.55
N VAL A 326 24.61 -18.05 18.80
CA VAL A 326 25.76 -18.86 19.18
C VAL A 326 25.46 -19.42 20.57
N HIS A 327 24.39 -20.21 20.70
CA HIS A 327 24.36 -21.28 21.68
C HIS A 327 25.20 -22.40 21.07
N LEU A 328 26.52 -22.16 21.03
CA LEU A 328 27.43 -23.29 21.05
C LEU A 328 27.14 -24.01 22.36
N SER A 329 26.71 -25.25 22.22
CA SER A 329 26.70 -26.26 23.27
C SER A 329 28.08 -26.50 23.91
N ASP A 330 29.13 -25.79 23.49
CA ASP A 330 30.47 -25.84 24.06
C ASP A 330 31.01 -24.41 24.24
N GLY A 331 31.22 -24.01 25.49
CA GLY A 331 31.56 -22.65 25.95
C GLY A 331 32.91 -22.09 25.50
N VAL A 332 33.19 -22.06 24.20
CA VAL A 332 34.32 -21.35 23.61
C VAL A 332 33.82 -20.02 23.03
N PRO A 333 34.26 -18.86 23.56
CA PRO A 333 33.91 -17.57 22.98
C PRO A 333 34.59 -17.43 21.61
N ILE A 334 33.80 -17.26 20.54
CA ILE A 334 34.35 -16.85 19.25
C ILE A 334 34.81 -15.38 19.39
N PRO A 335 36.07 -15.04 19.03
CA PRO A 335 36.61 -13.70 19.31
C PRO A 335 36.01 -12.56 18.48
N PHE A 336 35.17 -12.87 17.49
CA PHE A 336 34.60 -11.89 16.57
C PHE A 336 33.13 -12.22 16.24
N PRO A 337 32.23 -11.22 16.19
CA PRO A 337 30.90 -11.43 15.65
C PRO A 337 31.02 -11.80 14.16
N HIS A 338 30.75 -13.06 13.82
CA HIS A 338 30.77 -13.51 12.44
C HIS A 338 29.53 -12.95 11.73
N ILE A 339 29.71 -11.88 10.95
CA ILE A 339 28.66 -11.31 10.11
C ILE A 339 28.48 -12.26 8.92
N ASP A 340 27.35 -12.96 8.85
CA ASP A 340 27.02 -13.81 7.70
C ASP A 340 26.60 -12.99 6.48
N HIS A 341 26.68 -13.59 5.29
CA HIS A 341 26.31 -12.94 4.03
C HIS A 341 24.86 -12.45 4.05
N ALA A 342 23.94 -13.25 4.62
CA ALA A 342 22.54 -12.91 4.72
C ALA A 342 22.31 -11.63 5.54
N SER A 343 23.03 -11.44 6.65
CA SER A 343 22.96 -10.22 7.44
C SER A 343 23.49 -9.00 6.70
N ILE A 344 24.52 -9.16 5.85
CA ILE A 344 25.01 -8.08 4.98
C ILE A 344 23.93 -7.68 3.97
N GLU A 345 23.26 -8.65 3.36
CA GLU A 345 22.17 -8.40 2.41
C GLU A 345 20.99 -7.67 3.07
N VAL A 346 20.59 -8.11 4.27
CA VAL A 346 19.54 -7.45 5.05
C VAL A 346 19.94 -6.02 5.40
N ALA A 347 21.20 -5.79 5.83
CA ALA A 347 21.69 -4.44 6.11
C ALA A 347 21.63 -3.52 4.87
N ARG A 348 22.01 -4.04 3.69
CA ARG A 348 21.92 -3.30 2.43
C ARG A 348 20.47 -2.97 2.06
N ALA A 349 19.56 -3.92 2.25
CA ALA A 349 18.13 -3.69 2.00
C ALA A 349 17.54 -2.64 2.94
N ARG A 350 17.82 -2.72 4.24
CA ARG A 350 17.41 -1.68 5.20
C ARG A 350 17.95 -0.31 4.80
N GLN A 351 19.23 -0.24 4.42
CA GLN A 351 19.85 1.02 3.96
C GLN A 351 19.18 1.56 2.69
N PHE A 352 18.87 0.70 1.73
CA PHE A 352 18.15 1.09 0.51
C PHE A 352 16.77 1.67 0.86
N THR A 353 15.99 0.99 1.71
CA THR A 353 14.68 1.47 2.17
C THR A 353 14.77 2.84 2.83
N LEU A 354 15.69 3.04 3.77
CA LEU A 354 15.86 4.33 4.45
C LEU A 354 16.28 5.44 3.49
N THR A 355 17.26 5.17 2.63
CA THR A 355 17.79 6.16 1.70
C THR A 355 16.71 6.59 0.71
N ARG A 356 15.96 5.63 0.17
CA ARG A 356 14.89 5.88 -0.81
C ARG A 356 13.73 6.68 -0.20
N LEU A 357 13.24 6.27 0.97
CA LEU A 357 12.16 6.99 1.67
C LEU A 357 12.61 8.38 2.12
N SER A 358 13.83 8.53 2.63
CA SER A 358 14.37 9.85 3.01
C SER A 358 14.44 10.79 1.81
N ALA A 359 14.87 10.27 0.65
CA ALA A 359 14.88 11.03 -0.59
C ALA A 359 13.46 11.41 -1.05
N TYR A 360 12.46 10.52 -0.90
CA TYR A 360 11.05 10.85 -1.15
C TYR A 360 10.54 11.95 -0.21
N GLY A 361 10.96 11.96 1.06
CA GLY A 361 10.60 13.03 2.01
C GLY A 361 11.05 14.43 1.56
N ASN A 362 12.09 14.51 0.73
CA ASN A 362 12.53 15.78 0.16
C ASN A 362 11.68 16.27 -1.02
N ILE A 363 11.06 15.35 -1.78
CA ILE A 363 10.30 15.65 -2.99
C ILE A 363 8.80 15.72 -2.71
N LEU A 364 8.27 14.74 -1.97
CA LEU A 364 6.84 14.65 -1.70
C LEU A 364 6.39 15.65 -0.62
N THR A 365 7.33 16.36 0.02
CA THR A 365 7.09 17.40 1.06
C THR A 365 5.99 17.02 2.05
N VAL A 366 6.22 16.02 2.91
CA VAL A 366 5.23 15.68 3.94
C VAL A 366 5.84 15.02 5.18
N ASP A 367 5.27 15.36 6.32
CA ASP A 367 5.38 14.61 7.58
C ASP A 367 4.98 13.13 7.46
N LYS A 368 4.11 12.77 6.49
CA LYS A 368 3.68 11.37 6.28
C LYS A 368 4.85 10.42 6.00
N VAL A 369 5.85 10.85 5.23
CA VAL A 369 7.03 10.01 4.93
C VAL A 369 7.90 9.84 6.18
N GLN A 370 8.03 10.88 7.01
CA GLN A 370 8.71 10.76 8.31
C GLN A 370 8.00 9.77 9.23
N ARG A 371 6.67 9.68 9.16
CA ARG A 371 5.89 8.72 9.94
C ARG A 371 6.06 7.29 9.46
N ILE A 372 6.14 7.08 8.15
CA ILE A 372 6.49 5.78 7.57
C ILE A 372 7.91 5.37 8.01
N LEU A 373 8.88 6.28 7.97
CA LEU A 373 10.23 6.05 8.48
C LEU A 373 10.23 5.71 9.99
N GLN A 374 9.44 6.45 10.78
CA GLN A 374 9.29 6.18 12.21
C GLN A 374 8.71 4.79 12.48
N LEU A 375 7.69 4.38 11.72
CA LEU A 375 7.12 3.03 11.78
C LEU A 375 8.16 1.96 11.46
N ILE A 376 8.90 2.12 10.35
CA ILE A 376 9.92 1.15 9.94
C ILE A 376 11.05 1.05 10.97
N ASN A 377 11.51 2.17 11.52
CA ASN A 377 12.50 2.17 12.59
C ASN A 377 11.97 1.44 13.83
N CYS A 378 10.73 1.69 14.25
CA CYS A 378 10.11 0.97 15.36
C CYS A 378 10.01 -0.54 15.12
N VAL A 379 9.78 -0.96 13.86
CA VAL A 379 9.77 -2.38 13.48
C VAL A 379 11.16 -2.97 13.63
N TRP A 380 12.20 -2.30 13.11
CA TRP A 380 13.57 -2.79 13.19
C TRP A 380 14.13 -2.77 14.61
N ASP A 381 13.84 -1.74 15.40
CA ASP A 381 14.23 -1.68 16.82
C ASP A 381 13.66 -2.89 17.60
N ALA A 382 12.41 -3.28 17.31
CA ALA A 382 11.79 -4.44 17.95
C ALA A 382 12.43 -5.76 17.49
N LEU A 383 12.74 -5.88 16.20
CA LEU A 383 13.43 -7.06 15.65
C LEU A 383 14.84 -7.21 16.23
N ASP A 384 15.58 -6.11 16.32
CA ASP A 384 16.96 -6.08 16.78
C ASP A 384 17.05 -6.27 18.30
N ALA A 385 15.98 -5.92 19.04
CA ALA A 385 15.82 -6.26 20.45
C ALA A 385 15.50 -7.76 20.69
N GLY A 386 15.31 -8.55 19.63
CA GLY A 386 15.09 -9.99 19.71
C GLY A 386 13.64 -10.44 19.74
N ASP A 387 12.67 -9.57 19.41
CA ASP A 387 11.28 -10.00 19.26
C ASP A 387 11.11 -10.85 17.98
N SER A 388 10.71 -12.10 18.18
CA SER A 388 10.55 -13.08 17.09
C SER A 388 9.30 -12.90 16.24
N ASP A 389 8.29 -12.15 16.72
CA ASP A 389 7.01 -11.96 16.02
C ASP A 389 6.64 -10.49 15.79
N VAL A 390 7.62 -9.70 15.33
CA VAL A 390 7.33 -8.32 14.90
C VAL A 390 6.61 -8.32 13.56
N TYR A 391 5.50 -7.60 13.50
CA TYR A 391 4.78 -7.35 12.25
C TYR A 391 4.40 -5.87 12.15
N TRP A 392 4.62 -5.27 10.98
CA TRP A 392 4.49 -3.82 10.79
C TRP A 392 3.07 -3.32 11.08
N VAL A 393 2.03 -4.10 10.74
CA VAL A 393 0.62 -3.77 11.02
C VAL A 393 0.38 -3.67 12.52
N ASP A 394 0.93 -4.61 13.29
CA ASP A 394 0.79 -4.61 14.75
C ASP A 394 1.51 -3.42 15.38
N VAL A 395 2.70 -3.08 14.88
CA VAL A 395 3.47 -1.93 15.35
C VAL A 395 2.73 -0.64 15.03
N ALA A 396 2.21 -0.50 13.80
CA ALA A 396 1.40 0.65 13.39
C ALA A 396 0.16 0.82 14.28
N TYR A 397 -0.55 -0.28 14.58
CA TYR A 397 -1.72 -0.27 15.45
C TYR A 397 -1.37 0.08 16.91
N LYS A 398 -0.41 -0.63 17.52
CA LYS A 398 -0.05 -0.46 18.95
C LYS A 398 0.56 0.91 19.24
N LYS A 399 1.41 1.42 18.34
CA LYS A 399 2.10 2.70 18.53
C LYS A 399 1.35 3.89 17.89
N GLN A 400 0.17 3.66 17.31
CA GLN A 400 -0.61 4.67 16.60
C GLN A 400 0.20 5.38 15.50
N LEU A 401 0.99 4.62 14.74
CA LEU A 401 1.85 5.13 13.66
C LEU A 401 1.21 4.96 12.27
N GLY A 402 -0.09 4.66 12.20
CA GLY A 402 -0.83 4.59 10.95
C GLY A 402 -0.91 5.96 10.27
N THR A 403 -0.55 6.01 8.98
CA THR A 403 -0.65 7.20 8.12
C THR A 403 -0.98 6.74 6.70
N MET A 404 -1.48 7.62 5.85
CA MET A 404 -1.64 7.36 4.42
C MET A 404 -0.28 7.08 3.75
N MET A 405 -0.11 5.89 3.16
CA MET A 405 1.15 5.40 2.57
C MET A 405 1.17 5.44 1.02
N GLY A 406 0.52 6.46 0.43
CA GLY A 406 0.48 6.71 -1.01
C GLY A 406 0.45 8.19 -1.33
#